data_AF-A0A0N5B1U7-F1
#
_entry.id   AF-A0A0N5B1U7-F1
#
_cell.length_a   1.000
_cell.length_b   1.000
_cell.length_c   1.000
_cell.angle_alpha   90.00
_cell.angle_beta   90.00
_cell.angle_gamma   90.00
#
_symmetry.space_group_name_H-M   'P 1'
#
loop_
_entity.id
_entity.type
_entity.pdbx_description
1 polymer ?
#
loop_
_entity_poly.entity_id
_entity_poly.type
_entity_poly.pdbx_seq_one_letter_code
_entity_poly.pdbx_strand_id
1 'polypeptide(L)' 'MLNPIENAFSKIKNCVRSRLRNNDNEVLSDVIMSEINNITSIDCNRYFRYITKNITNCAAELPYCHK' A
#
# COMPACT_ATOMS: atom_id res chain seq x y z
N MET A 1 -5.53 -6.13 -8.21
CA MET A 1 -4.51 -5.09 -8.36
C MET A 1 -3.27 -5.68 -9.01
N LEU A 2 -2.82 -5.19 -10.16
CA LEU A 2 -1.72 -5.79 -10.93
C LEU A 2 -0.40 -5.01 -10.86
N ASN A 3 -0.43 -3.77 -10.36
CA ASN A 3 0.74 -2.92 -10.20
C ASN A 3 1.15 -2.85 -8.70
N PRO A 4 2.41 -3.16 -8.32
CA PRO A 4 2.77 -3.28 -6.90
C PRO A 4 2.77 -1.93 -6.20
N ILE A 5 3.05 -0.86 -6.95
CA ILE A 5 3.15 0.50 -6.41
C ILE A 5 1.84 0.96 -5.77
N GLU A 6 0.69 0.46 -6.25
CA GLU A 6 -0.62 0.80 -5.69
C GLU A 6 -0.78 0.28 -4.26
N ASN A 7 -0.08 -0.80 -3.88
CA ASN A 7 -0.06 -1.28 -2.50
C ASN A 7 0.72 -0.31 -1.60
N ALA A 8 1.85 0.21 -2.09
CA ALA A 8 2.65 1.19 -1.37
C ALA A 8 1.86 2.49 -1.16
N PHE A 9 1.22 3.01 -2.21
CA PHE A 9 0.34 4.18 -2.10
C PHE A 9 -0.84 3.94 -1.16
N SER A 10 -1.42 2.75 -1.16
CA SER A 10 -2.50 2.40 -0.24
C SER A 10 -2.03 2.40 1.22
N LYS A 11 -0.85 1.82 1.52
CA LYS A 11 -0.24 1.86 2.85
C LYS A 11 0.02 3.29 3.30
N ILE A 12 0.72 4.09 2.48
CA ILE A 12 1.07 5.49 2.78
C ILE A 12 -0.20 6.29 3.07
N LYS A 13 -1.20 6.21 2.19
CA LYS A 13 -2.48 6.92 2.34
C LYS A 13 -3.19 6.56 3.65
N ASN A 14 -3.19 5.28 4.02
CA ASN A 14 -3.82 4.83 5.26
C ASN A 14 -3.08 5.35 6.50
N CYS A 15 -1.74 5.33 6.49
CA CYS A 15 -0.93 5.88 7.57
C CYS A 15 -1.12 7.40 7.71
N VAL A 16 -0.99 8.14 6.62
CA VAL A 16 -1.17 9.61 6.58
C VAL A 16 -2.56 9.98 7.10
N ARG A 17 -3.61 9.31 6.63
CA ARG A 17 -4.99 9.53 7.10
C ARG A 17 -5.13 9.27 8.60
N SER A 18 -4.49 8.22 9.10
CA SER A 18 -4.53 7.88 10.53
C SER A 18 -3.80 8.91 11.39
N ARG A 19 -2.62 9.38 10.95
CA ARG A 19 -1.80 10.34 11.70
C ARG A 19 -2.47 11.71 11.77
N LEU A 20 -2.89 12.24 10.63
CA LEU A 20 -3.51 13.56 10.58
C LEU A 20 -4.86 13.60 11.29
N ARG A 21 -5.60 12.49 11.35
CA ARG A 21 -6.83 12.43 12.18
C ARG A 21 -6.54 12.59 13.67
N ASN A 22 -5.35 12.24 14.13
CA ASN A 22 -4.97 12.24 15.54
C ASN A 22 -4.12 13.47 15.94
N ASN A 23 -3.59 14.22 14.96
CA ASN A 23 -2.76 15.39 15.19
C ASN A 23 -2.82 16.36 14.00
N ASP A 24 -3.63 17.40 14.12
CA ASP A 24 -3.85 18.40 13.06
C ASP A 24 -2.66 19.37 12.87
N ASN A 25 -1.66 19.33 13.75
CA ASN A 25 -0.50 20.23 13.70
C ASN A 25 0.64 19.69 12.81
N GLU A 26 0.57 18.45 12.33
CA GLU A 26 1.60 17.89 11.44
C GLU A 26 1.45 18.44 10.02
N VAL A 27 2.58 18.83 9.40
CA VAL A 27 2.60 19.26 8.00
C VAL A 27 2.44 18.04 7.09
N LEU A 28 1.43 18.04 6.22
CA LEU A 28 1.09 16.91 5.34
C LEU A 28 2.29 16.38 4.54
N SER A 29 3.13 17.26 3.98
CA SER A 29 4.32 16.85 3.22
C SER A 29 5.30 16.04 4.05
N ASP A 30 5.51 16.43 5.31
CA ASP A 30 6.48 15.81 6.21
C ASP A 30 5.98 14.43 6.63
N VAL A 31 4.67 14.30 6.88
CA VAL A 31 4.03 13.02 7.16
C VAL A 31 4.15 12.08 5.95
N ILE A 32 3.84 12.56 4.74
CA ILE A 32 3.98 11.75 3.52
C ILE A 32 5.42 11.28 3.34
N MET A 33 6.40 12.17 3.47
CA MET A 33 7.82 11.82 3.32
C MET A 33 8.28 10.83 4.39
N SER A 34 7.82 11.01 5.64
CA SER A 34 8.07 10.06 6.73
C SER A 34 7.51 8.68 6.40
N GLU A 35 6.26 8.59 5.92
CA GLU A 35 5.64 7.31 5.58
C GLU A 35 6.26 6.64 4.34
N ILE A 36 6.75 7.41 3.36
CA ILE A 36 7.54 6.88 2.24
C ILE A 36 8.82 6.22 2.76
N ASN A 37 9.54 6.88 3.66
CA ASN A 37 10.77 6.35 4.25
C ASN A 37 10.54 5.13 5.16
N ASN A 38 9.30 4.95 5.66
CA ASN A 38 8.90 3.78 6.43
C ASN A 38 8.55 2.55 5.56
N ILE A 39 8.60 2.67 4.23
CA ILE A 39 8.43 1.51 3.35
C ILE A 39 9.69 0.66 3.37
N THR A 40 9.54 -0.59 3.82
CA THR A 40 10.67 -1.52 3.97
C THR A 40 10.79 -2.47 2.78
N SER A 41 11.95 -3.13 2.65
CA SER A 41 12.13 -4.23 1.69
C SER A 41 11.17 -5.40 1.94
N ILE A 42 10.77 -5.63 3.18
CA ILE A 42 9.77 -6.65 3.57
C ILE A 42 8.41 -6.30 2.96
N ASP A 43 7.99 -5.03 3.05
CA ASP A 43 6.77 -4.55 2.42
C ASP A 43 6.81 -4.75 0.90
N CYS A 44 7.88 -4.31 0.25
CA CYS A 44 8.06 -4.46 -1.19
C CYS A 44 7.98 -5.93 -1.65
N ASN A 45 8.68 -6.82 -0.95
CA ASN A 45 8.64 -8.25 -1.23
C ASN A 45 7.21 -8.82 -1.11
N ARG A 46 6.46 -8.36 -0.11
CA ARG A 46 5.05 -8.75 0.06
C ARG A 46 4.18 -8.25 -1.08
N TYR A 47 4.36 -7.01 -1.53
CA TYR A 47 3.61 -6.44 -2.65
C TYR A 47 3.83 -7.20 -3.96
N PHE A 48 5.08 -7.57 -4.26
CA PHE A 48 5.39 -8.40 -5.42
C PHE A 48 4.75 -9.79 -5.34
N ARG A 49 4.80 -10.45 -4.18
CA ARG A 49 4.12 -11.75 -3.98
C ARG A 49 2.62 -11.67 -4.21
N TYR A 50 1.97 -10.57 -3.80
CA TYR A 50 0.54 -10.36 -4.08
C TYR A 50 0.23 -10.26 -5.56
N ILE A 51 1.12 -9.70 -6.38
CA ILE A 51 0.92 -9.63 -7.83
C ILE A 51 0.92 -11.01 -8.45
N THR A 52 1.90 -11.85 -8.11
CA THR A 52 1.95 -13.21 -8.66
C THR A 52 0.63 -13.92 -8.40
N LYS A 53 0.10 -13.83 -7.17
CA LYS A 53 -1.22 -14.37 -6.82
C LYS A 53 -2.36 -13.74 -7.64
N ASN A 54 -2.36 -12.41 -7.78
CA ASN A 54 -3.42 -11.70 -8.50
C ASN A 54 -3.40 -12.04 -10.00
N ILE A 55 -2.23 -12.18 -10.62
CA ILE A 55 -2.06 -12.61 -12.00
C ILE A 55 -2.60 -14.04 -12.16
N THR A 56 -2.23 -14.97 -11.28
CA THR A 56 -2.75 -16.34 -11.31
C THR A 56 -4.29 -16.36 -11.20
N ASN A 57 -4.86 -15.56 -10.31
CA ASN A 57 -6.31 -15.45 -10.17
C ASN A 57 -6.97 -14.88 -11.43
N CYS A 58 -6.39 -13.84 -12.04
CA CYS A 58 -6.88 -13.27 -13.30
C CYS A 58 -6.82 -14.29 -14.44
N ALA A 59 -5.72 -15.04 -14.56
CA ALA A 59 -5.56 -16.09 -15.57
C ALA A 59 -6.54 -17.26 -15.39
N ALA A 60 -6.95 -17.53 -14.16
CA ALA A 60 -7.93 -18.57 -13.82
C ALA A 60 -9.39 -18.09 -13.88
N GLU A 61 -9.65 -16.85 -14.34
CA GLU A 61 -10.97 -16.20 -14.31
C GLU A 61 -11.65 -16.23 -12.93
N LEU A 62 -10.86 -16.35 -11.86
CA LEU A 62 -11.38 -16.39 -10.51
C LEU A 62 -11.86 -14.98 -10.12
N PRO A 63 -13.07 -14.84 -9.56
CA PRO A 63 -13.54 -13.55 -9.11
C PRO A 63 -12.57 -12.98 -8.07
N TYR A 64 -12.26 -11.69 -8.21
CA TYR A 64 -11.37 -10.99 -7.30
C TYR A 64 -12.01 -10.87 -5.92
N CYS A 65 -11.72 -11.80 -5.01
CA CYS A 65 -12.19 -11.72 -3.63
C CYS A 65 -11.29 -10.76 -2.82
N HIS A 66 -11.79 -9.56 -2.55
CA HIS A 66 -11.31 -8.76 -1.42
C HIS A 66 -11.73 -9.47 -0.13
N LYS A 67 -10.76 -10.01 0.61
CA LYS A 67 -10.92 -10.30 2.04
C LYS A 67 -10.42 -9.11 2.84
#